data_AF-A0A357Y1D0-F1
#
_entry.id   AF-A0A357Y1D0-F1
#
_cell.length_a   1.000
_cell.length_b   1.000
_cell.length_c   1.000
_cell.angle_alpha   90.00
_cell.angle_beta   90.00
_cell.angle_gamma   90.00
#
_symmetry.space_group_name_H-M   'P 1'
#
loop_
_entity.id
_entity.type
_entity.pdbx_description
1 polymer ?
#
loop_
_entity_poly.entity_id
_entity_poly.type
_entity_poly.pdbx_seq_one_letter_code
_entity_poly.pdbx_strand_id
1 'polypeptide(L)'
;MNPFTYEYPVHVHFDAGSLEKALVSELPKYGKHVLLAYGGGSIKRTGLYDKLKSLLAVAGKEVYDFGGIMSNPTYAKVQEGAKLAREHKVDFILAVIHPALYRHLAKAAPQQFARLATEVFGVDAAGRSEAELALALPEALAAFIKEIGMPTTLAELGITDDAILRKTADTCILTPGCAKNLTRDEVYAILQECK
;
A
#
# COMPACT_ATOMS: atom_id res chain seq x y z
N MET A 1 7.30 -10.02 35.04
CA MET A 1 7.44 -9.95 33.57
C MET A 1 8.82 -10.48 33.24
N ASN A 2 8.94 -11.45 32.33
CA ASN A 2 10.23 -12.04 31.97
C ASN A 2 11.01 -11.07 31.05
N PRO A 3 12.34 -11.15 31.00
CA PRO A 3 13.14 -10.36 30.07
C PRO A 3 12.77 -10.69 28.62
N PHE A 4 12.60 -9.66 27.79
CA PHE A 4 12.46 -9.79 26.34
C PHE A 4 13.19 -8.65 25.62
N THR A 5 13.50 -8.87 24.35
CA THR A 5 14.03 -7.87 23.43
C THR A 5 12.99 -7.65 22.32
N TYR A 6 12.73 -6.38 21.99
CA TYR A 6 11.84 -5.97 20.90
C TYR A 6 12.61 -5.02 19.97
N GLU A 7 12.51 -5.25 18.66
CA GLU A 7 13.14 -4.42 17.63
C GLU A 7 12.12 -4.11 16.53
N TYR A 8 12.06 -2.84 16.13
CA TYR A 8 11.22 -2.35 15.04
C TYR A 8 12.09 -1.58 14.05
N PRO A 9 12.57 -2.22 12.96
CA PRO A 9 13.63 -1.69 12.10
C PRO A 9 13.12 -0.64 11.08
N VAL A 10 11.85 -0.23 11.14
CA VAL A 10 11.26 0.72 10.19
C VAL A 10 11.50 2.16 10.64
N HIS A 11 12.07 2.96 9.75
CA HIS A 11 12.27 4.39 9.95
C HIS A 11 11.07 5.19 9.41
N VAL A 12 10.25 5.73 10.31
CA VAL A 12 9.06 6.53 9.95
C VAL A 12 9.40 8.02 9.93
N HIS A 13 9.08 8.69 8.83
CA HIS A 13 9.29 10.14 8.65
C HIS A 13 7.95 10.86 8.43
N PHE A 14 7.54 11.67 9.41
CA PHE A 14 6.21 12.28 9.45
C PHE A 14 6.30 13.79 9.69
N ASP A 15 5.94 14.60 8.68
CA ASP A 15 5.64 16.04 8.73
C ASP A 15 5.31 16.53 7.29
N ALA A 16 4.81 17.76 7.14
CA ALA A 16 4.76 18.44 5.86
C ALA A 16 6.17 18.62 5.27
N GLY A 17 6.37 18.18 4.03
CA GLY A 17 7.69 18.20 3.38
C GLY A 17 8.64 17.10 3.84
N SER A 18 8.14 16.09 4.58
CA SER A 18 8.95 14.93 4.95
C SER A 18 9.51 14.21 3.73
N LEU A 19 8.74 14.12 2.63
CA LEU A 19 9.19 13.46 1.41
C LEU A 19 10.54 14.00 0.93
N GLU A 20 10.71 15.31 0.82
CA GLU A 20 11.94 15.93 0.31
C GLU A 20 13.13 15.71 1.24
N LYS A 21 12.92 15.83 2.55
CA LYS A 21 14.00 15.73 3.54
C LYS A 21 14.35 14.27 3.81
N ALA A 22 13.34 13.47 4.13
CA ALA A 22 13.47 12.09 4.55
C ALA A 22 13.94 11.20 3.42
N LEU A 23 13.28 11.26 2.25
CA LEU A 23 13.64 10.38 1.14
C LEU A 23 15.11 10.60 0.75
N VAL A 24 15.55 11.84 0.61
CA VAL A 24 16.95 12.16 0.29
C VAL A 24 17.91 11.65 1.37
N SER A 25 17.55 11.73 2.65
CA SER A 25 18.39 11.23 3.74
C SER A 25 18.44 9.69 3.84
N GLU A 26 17.38 9.00 3.43
CA GLU A 26 17.26 7.54 3.51
C GLU A 26 17.87 6.84 2.30
N LEU A 27 17.74 7.44 1.11
CA LEU A 27 18.19 6.84 -0.15
C LEU A 27 19.66 6.37 -0.17
N PRO A 28 20.66 7.01 0.48
CA PRO A 28 22.03 6.51 0.55
C PRO A 28 22.18 5.13 1.19
N LYS A 29 21.24 4.71 2.04
CA LYS A 29 21.24 3.38 2.69
C LYS A 29 20.87 2.25 1.74
N TYR A 30 20.26 2.57 0.61
CA TYR A 30 19.74 1.60 -0.36
C TYR A 30 20.57 1.61 -1.65
N GLY A 31 20.45 0.54 -2.44
CA GLY A 31 21.16 0.39 -3.70
C GLY A 31 20.76 1.41 -4.77
N LYS A 32 21.40 1.29 -5.93
CA LYS A 32 21.32 2.27 -7.02
C LYS A 32 20.01 2.16 -7.80
N HIS A 33 19.49 0.95 -7.99
CA HIS A 33 18.42 0.65 -8.93
C HIS A 33 17.06 0.61 -8.23
N VAL A 34 16.14 1.45 -8.68
CA VAL A 34 14.83 1.65 -8.06
C VAL A 34 13.74 1.31 -9.06
N LEU A 35 12.81 0.44 -8.68
CA LEU A 35 11.58 0.22 -9.44
C LEU A 35 10.48 1.11 -8.89
N LEU A 36 10.08 2.11 -9.66
CA LEU A 36 8.94 2.97 -9.31
C LEU A 36 7.66 2.33 -9.84
N ALA A 37 6.97 1.58 -8.97
CA ALA A 37 5.70 0.91 -9.27
C ALA A 37 4.50 1.84 -9.05
N TYR A 38 3.62 1.98 -10.03
CA TYR A 38 2.43 2.83 -9.91
C TYR A 38 1.27 2.44 -10.83
N GLY A 39 0.06 2.88 -10.45
CA GLY A 39 -1.17 2.60 -11.18
C GLY A 39 -1.45 3.51 -12.38
N GLY A 40 -2.73 3.86 -12.58
CA GLY A 40 -3.23 4.60 -13.76
C GLY A 40 -2.85 6.08 -13.90
N GLY A 41 -1.69 6.50 -13.36
CA GLY A 41 -1.12 7.82 -13.63
C GLY A 41 -1.55 8.98 -12.73
N SER A 42 -2.26 8.72 -11.62
CA SER A 42 -2.62 9.77 -10.65
C SER A 42 -1.39 10.56 -10.17
N ILE A 43 -0.31 9.85 -9.85
CA ILE A 43 0.95 10.46 -9.41
C ILE A 43 1.55 11.42 -10.45
N LYS A 44 1.33 11.19 -11.75
CA LYS A 44 1.77 12.10 -12.82
C LYS A 44 0.90 13.35 -12.87
N ARG A 45 -0.42 13.21 -12.79
CA ARG A 45 -1.36 14.37 -12.78
C ARG A 45 -1.13 15.30 -11.60
N THR A 46 -0.75 14.75 -10.44
CA THR A 46 -0.52 15.51 -9.20
C THR A 46 0.87 16.15 -9.12
N GLY A 47 1.77 15.90 -10.09
CA GLY A 47 3.17 16.33 -10.05
C GLY A 47 4.05 15.54 -9.07
N LEU A 48 3.48 14.60 -8.30
CA LEU A 48 4.22 13.73 -7.38
C LEU A 48 5.26 12.88 -8.11
N TYR A 49 4.95 12.41 -9.32
CA TYR A 49 5.86 11.63 -10.14
C TYR A 49 7.15 12.40 -10.46
N ASP A 50 7.02 13.63 -10.98
CA ASP A 50 8.15 14.46 -11.35
C ASP A 50 8.99 14.82 -10.13
N LYS A 51 8.32 15.11 -9.00
CA LYS A 51 8.96 15.34 -7.72
C LYS A 51 9.77 14.13 -7.25
N LEU A 52 9.21 12.92 -7.31
CA LEU A 52 9.91 11.67 -6.95
C LEU A 52 11.10 11.41 -7.88
N LYS A 53 10.92 11.50 -9.20
CA LYS A 53 12.02 11.30 -10.17
C LYS A 53 13.14 12.31 -9.95
N SER A 54 12.81 13.57 -9.65
CA SER A 54 13.79 14.61 -9.33
C SER A 54 14.60 14.27 -8.07
N LEU A 55 13.93 13.91 -6.96
CA LEU A 55 14.62 13.54 -5.72
C LEU A 55 15.50 12.28 -5.88
N LEU A 56 14.99 11.27 -6.59
CA LEU A 56 15.74 10.04 -6.89
C LEU A 56 16.96 10.33 -7.77
N ALA A 57 16.83 11.20 -8.77
CA ALA A 57 17.93 11.60 -9.64
C ALA A 57 19.01 12.37 -8.87
N VAL A 58 18.61 13.32 -8.00
CA VAL A 58 19.54 14.05 -7.11
C VAL A 58 20.31 13.09 -6.20
N ALA A 59 19.66 12.01 -5.75
CA ALA A 59 20.28 10.96 -4.94
C ALA A 59 21.08 9.92 -5.75
N GLY A 60 21.29 10.14 -7.06
CA GLY A 60 22.07 9.25 -7.92
C GLY A 60 21.40 7.90 -8.21
N LYS A 61 20.08 7.81 -8.06
CA LYS A 61 19.32 6.57 -8.30
C LYS A 61 18.96 6.41 -9.77
N GLU A 62 19.04 5.17 -10.24
CA GLU A 62 18.58 4.77 -11.56
C GLU A 62 17.15 4.22 -11.44
N VAL A 63 16.19 4.93 -12.03
CA VAL A 63 14.76 4.67 -11.80
C VAL A 63 14.12 4.02 -13.01
N TYR A 64 13.60 2.82 -12.80
CA TYR A 64 12.82 2.06 -13.78
C TYR A 64 11.33 2.19 -13.47
N ASP A 65 10.55 2.54 -14.49
CA ASP A 65 9.12 2.75 -14.34
C ASP A 65 8.35 1.44 -14.51
N PHE A 66 7.52 1.09 -13.52
CA PHE A 66 6.54 0.02 -13.63
C PHE A 66 5.12 0.58 -13.46
N GLY A 67 4.64 1.19 -14.54
CA GLY A 67 3.33 1.85 -14.59
C GLY A 67 2.19 0.94 -15.05
N GLY A 68 0.96 1.45 -14.93
CA GLY A 68 -0.23 0.77 -15.46
C GLY A 68 -0.68 -0.43 -14.62
N ILE A 69 -0.31 -0.47 -13.34
CA ILE A 69 -0.84 -1.43 -12.39
C ILE A 69 -2.35 -1.15 -12.21
N MET A 70 -3.18 -2.10 -12.61
CA MET A 70 -4.64 -1.99 -12.42
C MET A 70 -5.00 -2.15 -10.94
N SER A 71 -6.14 -1.60 -10.52
CA SER A 71 -6.62 -1.66 -9.13
C SER A 71 -6.63 -3.08 -8.54
N ASN A 72 -6.90 -4.08 -9.38
CA ASN A 72 -6.83 -5.51 -9.07
C ASN A 72 -5.76 -6.18 -9.94
N PRO A 73 -4.47 -6.09 -9.59
CA PRO A 73 -3.40 -6.60 -10.42
C PRO A 73 -3.52 -8.11 -10.61
N THR A 74 -3.44 -8.56 -11.85
CA THR A 74 -3.45 -9.99 -12.17
C THR A 74 -2.10 -10.63 -11.84
N TYR A 75 -2.08 -11.96 -11.67
CA TYR A 75 -0.82 -12.71 -11.54
C TYR A 75 0.16 -12.41 -12.68
N ALA A 76 -0.35 -12.27 -13.91
CA ALA A 76 0.45 -11.88 -15.07
C ALA A 76 1.13 -10.51 -14.86
N LYS A 77 0.42 -9.53 -14.28
CA LYS A 77 0.98 -8.21 -13.97
C LYS A 77 2.03 -8.28 -12.86
N VAL A 78 1.83 -9.15 -11.85
CA VAL A 78 2.85 -9.40 -10.82
C VAL A 78 4.11 -10.01 -11.45
N GLN A 79 3.96 -10.97 -12.36
CA GLN A 79 5.10 -11.59 -13.06
C GLN A 79 5.84 -10.59 -13.96
N GLU A 80 5.12 -9.66 -14.61
CA GLU A 80 5.72 -8.56 -15.37
C GLU A 80 6.62 -7.70 -14.49
N GLY A 81 6.13 -7.28 -13.31
CA GLY A 81 6.90 -6.51 -12.34
C GLY A 81 8.10 -7.29 -11.79
N ALA A 82 7.92 -8.58 -11.48
CA ALA A 82 9.00 -9.45 -11.00
C ALA A 82 10.08 -9.67 -12.06
N LYS A 83 9.70 -9.80 -13.33
CA LYS A 83 10.64 -9.89 -14.46
C LYS A 83 11.45 -8.60 -14.57
N LEU A 84 10.79 -7.45 -14.58
CA LEU A 84 11.41 -6.13 -14.68
C LEU A 84 12.39 -5.88 -13.51
N ALA A 85 12.01 -6.26 -12.29
CA ALA A 85 12.86 -6.17 -11.12
C ALA A 85 14.14 -7.00 -11.25
N ARG A 86 14.05 -8.23 -11.80
CA ARG A 86 15.21 -9.10 -12.04
C ARG A 86 16.11 -8.57 -13.16
N GLU A 87 15.51 -8.15 -14.28
CA GLU A 87 16.24 -7.61 -15.45
C GLU A 87 17.07 -6.38 -15.07
N HIS A 88 16.53 -5.52 -14.22
CA HIS A 88 17.17 -4.28 -13.81
C HIS A 88 17.90 -4.36 -12.47
N LYS A 89 17.99 -5.55 -11.86
CA LYS A 89 18.65 -5.78 -10.56
C LYS A 89 18.20 -4.77 -9.49
N VAL A 90 16.89 -4.61 -9.38
CA VAL A 90 16.25 -3.64 -8.48
C VAL A 90 16.59 -3.97 -7.03
N ASP A 91 17.02 -2.95 -6.29
CA ASP A 91 17.49 -3.10 -4.91
C ASP A 91 16.35 -2.97 -3.88
N PHE A 92 15.26 -2.27 -4.20
CA PHE A 92 14.05 -2.16 -3.35
C PHE A 92 12.79 -1.76 -4.13
N ILE A 93 11.61 -2.04 -3.56
CA ILE A 93 10.27 -1.74 -4.10
C ILE A 93 9.45 -0.98 -3.06
N LEU A 94 8.64 -0.01 -3.48
CA LEU A 94 7.73 0.76 -2.61
C LEU A 94 6.27 0.42 -2.94
N ALA A 95 5.50 -0.10 -1.96
CA ALA A 95 4.08 -0.42 -2.11
C ALA A 95 3.28 0.01 -0.88
N VAL A 96 2.03 0.43 -1.08
CA VAL A 96 1.10 0.85 -0.01
C VAL A 96 -0.22 0.10 -0.21
N ILE A 97 -0.62 -0.72 0.78
CA ILE A 97 -1.89 -1.47 0.77
C ILE A 97 -2.48 -1.43 2.19
N HIS A 98 -3.78 -1.17 2.32
CA HIS A 98 -4.48 -1.13 3.61
C HIS A 98 -5.62 -2.17 3.66
N PRO A 99 -5.57 -3.16 4.58
CA PRO A 99 -6.63 -4.16 4.76
C PRO A 99 -7.97 -3.56 5.20
N ALA A 100 -7.97 -2.49 5.99
CA ALA A 100 -9.19 -1.83 6.46
C ALA A 100 -10.04 -1.32 5.28
N LEU A 101 -9.42 -0.67 4.30
CA LEU A 101 -10.09 -0.23 3.08
C LEU A 101 -10.75 -1.40 2.34
N TYR A 102 -10.10 -2.56 2.33
CA TYR A 102 -10.59 -3.74 1.61
C TYR A 102 -11.89 -4.29 2.23
N ARG A 103 -12.11 -4.15 3.55
CA ARG A 103 -13.39 -4.53 4.18
C ARG A 103 -14.57 -3.72 3.67
N HIS A 104 -14.35 -2.46 3.31
CA HIS A 104 -15.38 -1.57 2.77
C HIS A 104 -15.60 -1.79 1.28
N LEU A 105 -14.53 -2.01 0.52
CA LEU A 105 -14.60 -2.24 -0.92
C LEU A 105 -15.14 -3.63 -1.28
N ALA A 106 -14.87 -4.65 -0.45
CA ALA A 106 -15.37 -6.01 -0.63
C ALA A 106 -16.89 -6.07 -0.78
N LYS A 107 -17.62 -5.19 -0.07
CA LYS A 107 -19.09 -5.11 -0.14
C LYS A 107 -19.59 -4.60 -1.50
N ALA A 108 -18.81 -3.75 -2.16
CA ALA A 108 -19.17 -3.16 -3.46
C ALA A 108 -18.64 -3.98 -4.65
N ALA A 109 -17.64 -4.84 -4.42
CA ALA A 109 -17.01 -5.68 -5.44
C ALA A 109 -16.79 -7.13 -4.93
N PRO A 110 -17.84 -7.83 -4.47
CA PRO A 110 -17.68 -9.12 -3.79
C PRO A 110 -17.02 -10.18 -4.69
N GLN A 111 -17.39 -10.25 -5.97
CA GLN A 111 -16.81 -11.18 -6.93
C GLN A 111 -15.28 -11.04 -7.06
N GLN A 112 -14.77 -9.81 -7.18
CA GLN A 112 -13.35 -9.56 -7.36
C GLN A 112 -12.56 -9.91 -6.10
N PHE A 113 -13.13 -9.60 -4.93
CA PHE A 113 -12.50 -9.86 -3.63
C PHE A 113 -12.52 -11.36 -3.29
N ALA A 114 -13.63 -12.05 -3.57
CA ALA A 114 -13.74 -13.50 -3.41
C ALA A 114 -12.71 -14.24 -4.27
N ARG A 115 -12.57 -13.85 -5.54
CA ARG A 115 -11.55 -14.43 -6.43
C ARG A 115 -10.14 -14.18 -5.92
N LEU A 116 -9.85 -13.00 -5.40
CA LEU A 116 -8.53 -12.71 -4.84
C LEU A 116 -8.28 -13.53 -3.56
N ALA A 117 -9.30 -13.74 -2.73
CA ALA A 117 -9.23 -14.61 -1.55
C ALA A 117 -8.84 -16.04 -1.94
N THR A 118 -9.48 -16.63 -2.94
CA THR A 118 -9.27 -18.03 -3.33
C THR A 118 -8.00 -18.21 -4.16
N GLU A 119 -7.81 -17.41 -5.20
CA GLU A 119 -6.76 -17.63 -6.21
C GLU A 119 -5.37 -17.17 -5.74
N VAL A 120 -5.30 -16.19 -4.83
CA VAL A 120 -4.02 -15.62 -4.38
C VAL A 120 -3.71 -16.00 -2.94
N PHE A 121 -4.71 -15.93 -2.06
CA PHE A 121 -4.52 -16.22 -0.63
C PHE A 121 -4.92 -17.64 -0.24
N GLY A 122 -5.42 -18.47 -1.18
CA GLY A 122 -5.75 -19.86 -0.92
C GLY A 122 -6.88 -20.05 0.09
N VAL A 123 -7.75 -19.06 0.27
CA VAL A 123 -8.89 -19.16 1.19
C VAL A 123 -9.85 -20.24 0.68
N ASP A 124 -10.19 -21.19 1.56
CA ASP A 124 -11.13 -22.26 1.23
C ASP A 124 -12.52 -21.72 0.88
N ALA A 125 -13.04 -22.15 -0.26
CA ALA A 125 -14.34 -21.78 -0.81
C ALA A 125 -15.47 -22.73 -0.38
N ALA A 126 -15.14 -23.90 0.17
CA ALA A 126 -16.14 -24.91 0.50
C ALA A 126 -17.16 -24.39 1.52
N GLY A 127 -18.44 -24.40 1.13
CA GLY A 127 -19.55 -23.99 2.00
C GLY A 127 -19.64 -22.48 2.28
N ARG A 128 -18.87 -21.64 1.58
CA ARG A 128 -18.90 -20.17 1.74
C ARG A 128 -19.54 -19.49 0.53
N SER A 129 -20.35 -18.48 0.80
CA SER A 129 -20.87 -17.56 -0.21
C SER A 129 -19.78 -16.63 -0.74
N GLU A 130 -20.04 -16.01 -1.90
CA GLU A 130 -19.14 -15.01 -2.49
C GLU A 130 -18.86 -13.84 -1.53
N ALA A 131 -19.89 -13.36 -0.82
CA ALA A 131 -19.74 -12.28 0.15
C ALA A 131 -18.85 -12.68 1.34
N GLU A 132 -18.98 -13.93 1.82
CA GLU A 132 -18.12 -14.45 2.89
C GLU A 132 -16.67 -14.59 2.44
N LEU A 133 -16.43 -15.04 1.20
CA LEU A 133 -15.08 -15.11 0.63
C LEU A 133 -14.47 -13.73 0.41
N ALA A 134 -15.26 -12.77 -0.07
CA ALA A 134 -14.84 -11.39 -0.24
C ALA A 134 -14.39 -10.76 1.08
N LEU A 135 -15.11 -11.04 2.18
CA LEU A 135 -14.77 -10.56 3.52
C LEU A 135 -13.65 -11.37 4.18
N ALA A 136 -13.36 -12.59 3.72
CA ALA A 136 -12.22 -13.37 4.20
C ALA A 136 -10.86 -12.84 3.67
N LEU A 137 -10.85 -12.16 2.51
CA LEU A 137 -9.62 -11.60 1.94
C LEU A 137 -8.92 -10.57 2.86
N PRO A 138 -9.60 -9.52 3.38
CA PRO A 138 -8.96 -8.57 4.30
C PRO A 138 -8.27 -9.24 5.48
N GLU A 139 -8.86 -10.31 6.01
CA GLU A 139 -8.31 -11.05 7.15
C GLU A 139 -7.10 -11.89 6.74
N ALA A 140 -7.16 -12.58 5.59
CA ALA A 140 -6.01 -13.30 5.05
C ALA A 140 -4.83 -12.35 4.73
N LEU A 141 -5.13 -11.17 4.18
CA LEU A 141 -4.14 -10.14 3.90
C LEU A 141 -3.55 -9.57 5.21
N ALA A 142 -4.36 -9.29 6.22
CA ALA A 142 -3.89 -8.82 7.52
C ALA A 142 -3.02 -9.88 8.22
N ALA A 143 -3.41 -11.15 8.16
CA ALA A 143 -2.63 -12.27 8.68
C ALA A 143 -1.27 -12.37 7.98
N PHE A 144 -1.23 -12.25 6.65
CA PHE A 144 0.01 -12.22 5.89
C PHE A 144 0.90 -11.03 6.27
N ILE A 145 0.34 -9.81 6.37
CA ILE A 145 1.08 -8.61 6.80
C ILE A 145 1.70 -8.81 8.18
N LYS A 146 0.96 -9.42 9.11
CA LYS A 146 1.45 -9.76 10.44
C LYS A 146 2.52 -10.86 10.41
N GLU A 147 2.35 -11.88 9.58
CA GLU A 147 3.33 -12.97 9.38
C GLU A 147 4.69 -12.44 8.91
N ILE A 148 4.70 -11.45 8.02
CA ILE A 148 5.92 -10.81 7.53
C ILE A 148 6.46 -9.72 8.49
N GLY A 149 5.90 -9.60 9.70
CA GLY A 149 6.37 -8.68 10.73
C GLY A 149 6.03 -7.21 10.48
N MET A 150 5.05 -6.93 9.62
CA MET A 150 4.59 -5.57 9.36
C MET A 150 3.38 -5.21 10.24
N PRO A 151 3.23 -3.93 10.62
CA PRO A 151 2.06 -3.48 11.35
C PRO A 151 0.82 -3.49 10.45
N THR A 152 -0.30 -3.85 11.04
CA THR A 152 -1.61 -3.97 10.39
C THR A 152 -2.51 -2.78 10.68
N THR A 153 -2.17 -1.96 11.69
CA THR A 153 -2.90 -0.74 12.07
C THR A 153 -1.97 0.48 12.14
N LEU A 154 -2.55 1.68 12.06
CA LEU A 154 -1.90 2.97 12.30
C LEU A 154 -1.45 3.13 13.76
N ALA A 155 -2.15 2.56 14.73
CA ALA A 155 -1.69 2.62 16.12
C ALA A 155 -0.45 1.74 16.35
N GLU A 156 -0.33 0.60 15.67
CA GLU A 156 0.91 -0.19 15.66
C GLU A 156 2.08 0.60 15.04
N LEU A 157 1.79 1.61 14.22
CA LEU A 157 2.75 2.59 13.69
C LEU A 157 2.93 3.83 14.59
N GLY A 158 2.24 3.91 15.74
CA GLY A 158 2.28 5.06 16.65
C GLY A 158 1.44 6.26 16.22
N ILE A 159 0.59 6.11 15.19
CA ILE A 159 -0.30 7.16 14.70
C ILE A 159 -1.67 7.01 15.37
N THR A 160 -1.89 7.79 16.44
CA THR A 160 -3.12 7.73 17.24
C THR A 160 -3.93 9.03 17.24
N ASP A 161 -3.40 10.11 16.66
CA ASP A 161 -4.03 11.43 16.64
C ASP A 161 -5.14 11.54 15.57
N ASP A 162 -6.38 11.66 16.03
CA ASP A 162 -7.58 11.87 15.22
C ASP A 162 -7.50 13.08 14.28
N ALA A 163 -6.81 14.14 14.68
CA ALA A 163 -6.66 15.34 13.86
C ALA A 163 -5.87 15.03 12.58
N ILE A 164 -4.85 14.17 12.68
CA ILE A 164 -4.07 13.70 11.53
C ILE A 164 -4.95 12.85 10.62
N LEU A 165 -5.77 11.95 11.17
CA LEU A 165 -6.66 11.10 10.39
C LEU A 165 -7.69 11.95 9.62
N ARG A 166 -8.27 12.96 10.27
CA ARG A 166 -9.25 13.85 9.63
C ARG A 166 -8.61 14.66 8.51
N LYS A 167 -7.47 15.28 8.77
CA LYS A 167 -6.73 16.04 7.77
C LYS A 167 -6.32 15.15 6.58
N THR A 168 -5.93 13.91 6.85
CA THR A 168 -5.61 12.92 5.81
C THR A 168 -6.83 12.59 4.96
N ALA A 169 -7.99 12.35 5.57
CA ALA A 169 -9.23 12.11 4.85
C ALA A 169 -9.66 13.32 4.00
N ASP A 170 -9.55 14.53 4.54
CA ASP A 170 -9.97 15.75 3.85
C ASP A 170 -9.07 16.09 2.65
N THR A 171 -7.78 15.76 2.75
CA THR A 171 -6.79 15.95 1.67
C THR A 171 -6.66 14.74 0.72
N CYS A 172 -7.32 13.61 1.03
CA CYS A 172 -7.29 12.40 0.23
C CYS A 172 -7.85 12.68 -1.18
N ILE A 173 -7.13 12.21 -2.21
CA ILE A 173 -7.56 12.33 -3.60
C ILE A 173 -8.59 11.25 -3.89
N LEU A 174 -9.86 11.65 -4.01
CA LEU A 174 -10.95 10.76 -4.37
C LEU A 174 -10.96 10.57 -5.89
N THR A 175 -10.87 9.32 -6.34
CA THR A 175 -10.91 8.98 -7.77
C THR A 175 -12.08 8.04 -8.08
N PRO A 176 -12.78 8.21 -9.21
CA PRO A 176 -14.00 7.46 -9.52
C PRO A 176 -13.76 6.01 -9.97
N GLY A 177 -12.51 5.54 -9.98
CA GLY A 177 -12.13 4.22 -10.50
C GLY A 177 -12.08 3.11 -9.45
N CYS A 178 -12.54 3.37 -8.23
CA CYS A 178 -12.57 2.38 -7.15
C CYS A 178 -13.91 1.60 -7.17
N ALA A 179 -13.95 0.43 -6.52
CA ALA A 179 -15.17 -0.38 -6.41
C ALA A 179 -16.37 0.39 -5.81
N LYS A 180 -16.07 1.45 -5.05
CA LYS A 180 -17.02 2.38 -4.47
C LYS A 180 -16.46 3.79 -4.52
N ASN A 181 -17.30 4.77 -4.84
CA ASN A 181 -16.98 6.18 -4.65
C ASN A 181 -17.08 6.51 -3.15
N LEU A 182 -15.94 6.65 -2.49
CA LEU A 182 -15.88 7.01 -1.08
C LEU A 182 -16.03 8.52 -0.90
N THR A 183 -16.79 8.90 0.12
CA THR A 183 -16.80 10.27 0.65
C THR A 183 -15.63 10.48 1.60
N ARG A 184 -15.29 11.74 1.89
CA ARG A 184 -14.25 12.06 2.88
C ARG A 184 -14.59 11.54 4.27
N ASP A 185 -15.86 11.58 4.66
CA ASP A 185 -16.28 11.05 5.96
C ASP A 185 -16.16 9.53 6.02
N GLU A 186 -16.40 8.82 4.91
CA GLU A 186 -16.13 7.38 4.83
C GLU A 186 -14.63 7.07 4.87
N VAL A 187 -13.79 7.87 4.19
CA VAL A 187 -12.33 7.73 4.30
C VAL A 187 -11.88 7.96 5.74
N TYR A 188 -12.44 8.97 6.42
CA TYR A 188 -12.15 9.21 7.83
C TYR A 188 -12.57 8.04 8.72
N ALA A 189 -13.77 7.49 8.52
CA ALA A 189 -14.23 6.31 9.24
C ALA A 189 -13.31 5.10 9.02
N ILE A 190 -12.89 4.85 7.78
CA ILE A 190 -11.92 3.80 7.45
C ILE A 190 -10.58 4.03 8.16
N LEU A 191 -10.08 5.27 8.19
CA LEU A 191 -8.85 5.61 8.89
C LEU A 191 -8.99 5.44 10.41
N GLN A 192 -10.17 5.70 10.98
CA GLN A 192 -10.45 5.43 12.39
C GLN A 192 -10.46 3.93 12.71
N GLU A 193 -10.92 3.08 11.79
CA GLU A 193 -10.83 1.61 11.92
C GLU A 193 -9.38 1.10 11.85
N CYS A 194 -8.48 1.90 11.29
CA CYS A 194 -7.06 1.60 11.31
C CYS A 194 -6.37 2.01 12.61
N LYS A 195 -7.06 2.51 13.63
CA LYS A 195 -6.45 2.71 14.96
C LYS A 195 -6.18 1.39 15.68
#